data_AF-A0A662G0I9-F1
#
_entry.id   AF-A0A662G0I9-F1
#
_cell.length_a   1.000
_cell.length_b   1.000
_cell.length_c   1.000
_cell.angle_alpha   90.00
_cell.angle_beta   90.00
_cell.angle_gamma   90.00
#
_symmetry.space_group_name_H-M   'P 1'
#
loop_
_entity.id
_entity.type
_entity.pdbx_description
1 polymer ?
#
loop_
_entity_poly.entity_id
_entity_poly.type
_entity_poly.pdbx_seq_one_letter_code
_entity_poly.pdbx_strand_id
1 'polypeptide(L)'
;MRVGVFICHCGRNIADTVDIKKVIEDILKHPHVVCAIDYVYLCAEPGQQIIVDSIRKEKLDAIVVAACTPTLHYETFARAIERGGLNRYMLEMVSIRELVSWVHKDRVEATDKAIRIIRGAIAKVVDNKAYEPIKSSV
;
A
#
# COMPACT_ATOMS: atom_id res chain seq x y z
N MET A 1 8.16 6.05 13.47
CA MET A 1 7.18 5.60 12.45
C MET A 1 7.52 4.20 11.99
N ARG A 2 6.59 3.27 12.19
CA ARG A 2 6.64 1.86 11.79
C ARG A 2 5.68 1.67 10.62
N VAL A 3 6.20 1.62 9.40
CA VAL A 3 5.40 1.54 8.18
C VAL A 3 5.27 0.09 7.73
N GLY A 4 4.05 -0.36 7.47
CA GLY A 4 3.80 -1.61 6.73
C GLY A 4 3.48 -1.31 5.27
N VAL A 5 4.11 -2.05 4.36
CA VAL A 5 3.87 -1.91 2.91
C VAL A 5 3.20 -3.16 2.37
N PHE A 6 2.07 -2.99 1.68
CA PHE A 6 1.29 -4.10 1.16
C PHE A 6 1.20 -3.99 -0.36
N ILE A 7 1.65 -5.02 -1.08
CA ILE A 7 1.74 -5.00 -2.54
C ILE A 7 0.71 -5.96 -3.14
N CYS A 8 -0.17 -5.46 -4.00
CA CYS A 8 -1.20 -6.28 -4.65
C CYS A 8 -0.67 -6.87 -5.97
N HIS A 9 -0.98 -8.14 -6.26
CA HIS A 9 -0.75 -8.71 -7.60
C HIS A 9 -1.86 -8.33 -8.59
N CYS A 10 -3.07 -8.10 -8.06
CA CYS A 10 -4.30 -7.91 -8.84
C CYS A 10 -4.50 -9.05 -9.86
N GLY A 11 -4.27 -10.29 -9.41
CA GLY A 11 -4.15 -11.46 -10.27
C GLY A 11 -2.91 -11.34 -11.16
N ARG A 12 -3.14 -11.11 -12.46
CA ARG A 12 -2.09 -10.87 -13.45
C ARG A 12 -1.89 -9.40 -13.83
N ASN A 13 -2.81 -8.52 -13.40
CA ASN A 13 -2.79 -7.13 -13.85
C ASN A 13 -1.58 -6.35 -13.39
N ILE A 14 -0.96 -6.72 -12.25
CA ILE A 14 0.28 -6.09 -11.76
C ILE A 14 1.43 -7.10 -11.89
N ALA A 15 1.27 -8.33 -11.40
CA ALA A 15 2.36 -9.29 -11.28
C ALA A 15 2.97 -9.79 -12.60
N ASP A 16 2.27 -9.65 -13.74
CA ASP A 16 2.84 -9.99 -15.04
C ASP A 16 3.90 -8.95 -15.47
N THR A 17 3.64 -7.66 -15.21
CA THR A 17 4.49 -6.54 -15.65
C THR A 17 5.43 -6.03 -14.57
N VAL A 18 5.12 -6.23 -13.28
CA VAL A 18 5.93 -5.74 -12.15
C VAL A 18 6.47 -6.92 -11.37
N ASP A 19 7.78 -6.93 -11.12
CA ASP A 19 8.41 -7.95 -10.30
C ASP A 19 8.20 -7.69 -8.81
N ILE A 20 7.16 -8.33 -8.25
CA ILE A 20 6.75 -8.12 -6.87
C ILE A 20 7.84 -8.51 -5.87
N LYS A 21 8.61 -9.57 -6.15
CA LYS A 21 9.70 -10.00 -5.27
C LYS A 21 10.79 -8.94 -5.19
N LYS A 22 11.23 -8.43 -6.35
CA LYS A 22 12.21 -7.33 -6.40
C LYS A 22 11.69 -6.06 -5.69
N VAL A 23 10.40 -5.75 -5.83
CA VAL A 23 9.78 -4.64 -5.08
C VAL A 23 9.90 -4.86 -3.58
N ILE A 24 9.50 -6.02 -3.05
CA ILE A 24 9.59 -6.33 -1.62
C ILE A 24 11.03 -6.21 -1.13
N GLU A 25 11.97 -6.83 -1.83
CA GLU A 25 13.39 -6.82 -1.46
C GLU A 25 13.97 -5.40 -1.40
N ASP A 26 13.59 -4.51 -2.29
CA ASP A 26 14.03 -3.10 -2.23
C ASP A 26 13.36 -2.35 -1.09
N ILE A 27 12.05 -2.48 -0.95
CA ILE A 27 11.25 -1.71 0.02
C ILE A 27 11.61 -2.07 1.47
N LEU A 28 11.94 -3.34 1.76
CA LEU A 28 12.39 -3.77 3.09
C LEU A 28 13.71 -3.11 3.53
N LYS A 29 14.50 -2.55 2.60
CA LYS A 29 15.74 -1.83 2.94
C LYS A 29 15.48 -0.42 3.49
N HIS A 30 14.24 0.07 3.40
CA HIS A 30 13.90 1.41 3.86
C HIS A 30 13.80 1.46 5.40
N PRO A 31 14.43 2.43 6.09
CA PRO A 31 14.60 2.40 7.56
C PRO A 31 13.29 2.47 8.35
N HIS A 32 12.22 3.01 7.77
CA HIS A 32 10.89 3.08 8.40
C HIS A 32 10.01 1.86 8.11
N VAL A 33 10.38 0.98 7.17
CA VAL A 33 9.56 -0.17 6.79
C VAL A 33 9.85 -1.33 7.73
N VAL A 34 8.80 -1.82 8.40
CA VAL A 34 8.89 -2.95 9.34
C VAL A 34 8.50 -4.27 8.66
N CYS A 35 7.52 -4.21 7.76
CA CYS A 35 7.11 -5.37 6.97
C CYS A 35 6.72 -4.94 5.56
N ALA A 36 6.98 -5.81 4.59
CA ALA A 36 6.50 -5.71 3.22
C ALA A 36 5.86 -7.05 2.84
N ILE A 37 4.57 -7.04 2.52
CA ILE A 37 3.78 -8.25 2.31
C ILE A 37 3.05 -8.15 0.98
N ASP A 38 3.17 -9.16 0.13
CA ASP A 38 2.35 -9.27 -1.07
C ASP A 38 1.12 -10.15 -0.87
N TYR A 39 0.07 -9.85 -1.64
CA TYR A 39 -1.09 -10.74 -1.74
C TYR A 39 -1.80 -10.59 -3.09
N VAL A 40 -2.44 -11.67 -3.53
CA VAL A 40 -3.02 -11.75 -4.88
C VAL A 40 -4.11 -10.70 -5.10
N TYR A 41 -5.00 -10.53 -4.12
CA TYR A 41 -6.10 -9.56 -4.14
C TYR A 41 -6.24 -8.88 -2.78
N LEU A 42 -5.48 -7.81 -2.55
CA LEU A 42 -5.51 -7.10 -1.26
C LEU A 42 -6.87 -6.50 -0.92
N CYS A 43 -7.69 -6.11 -1.91
CA CYS A 43 -9.02 -5.56 -1.66
C CYS A 43 -10.06 -6.60 -1.25
N ALA A 44 -9.81 -7.88 -1.48
CA ALA A 44 -10.69 -8.96 -1.01
C ALA A 44 -10.56 -9.13 0.51
N GLU A 45 -11.59 -9.69 1.16
CA GLU A 45 -11.61 -9.84 2.62
C GLU A 45 -10.36 -10.53 3.21
N PRO A 46 -9.81 -11.61 2.63
CA PRO A 46 -8.57 -12.19 3.13
C PRO A 46 -7.38 -11.23 3.07
N GLY A 47 -7.30 -10.42 2.02
CA GLY A 47 -6.25 -9.40 1.87
C GLY A 47 -6.39 -8.28 2.88
N GLN A 48 -7.61 -7.83 3.14
CA GLN A 48 -7.89 -6.86 4.20
C GLN A 48 -7.53 -7.40 5.58
N GLN A 49 -7.83 -8.68 5.83
CA GLN A 49 -7.51 -9.31 7.11
C GLN A 49 -6.00 -9.40 7.36
N ILE A 50 -5.20 -9.67 6.32
CA ILE A 50 -3.72 -9.60 6.40
C ILE A 50 -3.26 -8.23 6.89
N ILE A 51 -3.84 -7.14 6.37
CA ILE A 51 -3.52 -5.77 6.79
C ILE A 51 -3.89 -5.57 8.27
N VAL A 52 -5.13 -5.93 8.65
CA VAL A 52 -5.64 -5.81 10.03
C VAL A 52 -4.74 -6.54 11.03
N ASP A 53 -4.37 -7.78 10.73
CA ASP A 53 -3.55 -8.61 11.61
C ASP A 53 -2.12 -8.09 11.70
N SER A 54 -1.56 -7.62 10.57
CA SER A 54 -0.21 -7.05 10.52
C SER A 54 -0.10 -5.76 11.32
N ILE A 55 -1.13 -4.90 11.29
CA ILE A 55 -1.18 -3.68 12.12
C ILE A 55 -0.99 -4.03 13.59
N ARG A 56 -1.70 -5.03 14.08
CA ARG A 56 -1.66 -5.44 15.49
C ARG A 56 -0.37 -6.16 15.84
N LYS A 57 0.03 -7.14 15.01
CA LYS A 57 1.20 -7.98 15.24
C LYS A 57 2.50 -7.17 15.20
N GLU A 58 2.67 -6.35 14.17
CA GLU A 58 3.90 -5.60 13.95
C GLU A 58 3.85 -4.20 14.58
N LYS A 59 2.75 -3.84 15.27
CA LYS A 59 2.53 -2.53 15.91
C LYS A 59 2.82 -1.41 14.91
N LEU A 60 2.14 -1.44 13.77
CA LEU A 60 2.35 -0.47 12.70
C LEU A 60 1.76 0.88 13.09
N ASP A 61 2.43 1.96 12.70
CA ASP A 61 1.97 3.34 12.89
C ASP A 61 1.27 3.87 11.61
N ALA A 62 1.64 3.33 10.44
CA ALA A 62 1.17 3.77 9.14
C ALA A 62 1.24 2.66 8.09
N ILE A 63 0.45 2.79 7.03
CA ILE A 63 0.29 1.78 5.99
C ILE A 63 0.47 2.41 4.61
N VAL A 64 1.23 1.73 3.76
CA VAL A 64 1.28 1.98 2.32
C VAL A 64 0.66 0.79 1.59
N VAL A 65 -0.31 1.04 0.72
CA VAL A 65 -0.88 0.01 -0.17
C VAL A 65 -0.50 0.31 -1.62
N ALA A 66 0.31 -0.54 -2.22
CA ALA A 66 0.70 -0.48 -3.62
C ALA A 66 -0.21 -1.39 -4.46
N ALA A 67 -1.21 -0.80 -5.12
CA ALA A 67 -2.24 -1.54 -5.84
C ALA A 67 -2.82 -0.73 -7.01
N CYS A 68 -4.14 -0.61 -7.07
CA CYS A 68 -4.88 0.23 -8.00
C CYS A 68 -5.00 1.68 -7.52
N THR A 69 -5.63 2.53 -8.33
CA THR A 69 -5.92 3.92 -8.00
C THR A 69 -6.69 4.08 -6.67
N PRO A 70 -6.37 5.11 -5.87
CA PRO A 70 -7.13 5.45 -4.66
C PRO A 70 -8.60 5.76 -4.94
N THR A 71 -8.93 6.27 -6.13
CA THR A 71 -10.33 6.55 -6.50
C THR A 71 -11.23 5.32 -6.50
N LEU A 72 -10.66 4.11 -6.59
CA LEU A 72 -11.43 2.86 -6.56
C LEU A 72 -11.53 2.25 -5.16
N HIS A 73 -10.41 2.14 -4.43
CA HIS A 73 -10.36 1.32 -3.21
C HIS A 73 -9.82 2.04 -1.97
N TYR A 74 -9.73 3.38 -1.97
CA TYR A 74 -9.33 4.12 -0.77
C TYR A 74 -10.24 3.83 0.41
N GLU A 75 -11.55 3.92 0.25
CA GLU A 75 -12.51 3.63 1.33
C GLU A 75 -12.47 2.17 1.80
N THR A 76 -12.04 1.24 0.95
CA THR A 76 -11.87 -0.17 1.33
C THR A 76 -10.68 -0.31 2.27
N PHE A 77 -9.52 0.23 1.89
CA PHE A 77 -8.31 0.12 2.71
C PHE A 77 -8.36 1.02 3.94
N ALA A 78 -8.98 2.20 3.87
CA ALA A 78 -9.19 3.08 5.02
C ALA A 78 -9.96 2.35 6.12
N ARG A 79 -11.10 1.73 5.77
CA ARG A 79 -11.88 0.91 6.72
C ARG A 79 -11.10 -0.29 7.26
N ALA A 80 -10.27 -0.93 6.42
CA ALA A 80 -9.42 -2.03 6.87
C ALA A 80 -8.39 -1.58 7.91
N ILE A 81 -7.70 -0.44 7.69
CA ILE A 81 -6.73 0.05 8.67
C ILE A 81 -7.41 0.55 9.95
N GLU A 82 -8.61 1.13 9.86
CA GLU A 82 -9.44 1.51 11.01
C GLU A 82 -9.84 0.29 11.85
N ARG A 83 -10.25 -0.82 11.21
CA ARG A 83 -10.46 -2.12 11.89
C ARG A 83 -9.20 -2.63 12.61
N GLY A 84 -8.03 -2.34 12.04
CA GLY A 84 -6.72 -2.61 12.63
C GLY A 84 -6.37 -1.72 13.83
N GLY A 85 -7.06 -0.58 13.99
CA GLY A 85 -6.84 0.40 15.05
C GLY A 85 -6.04 1.64 14.62
N LEU A 86 -5.82 1.84 13.31
CA LEU A 86 -5.14 3.02 12.78
C LEU A 86 -6.11 4.09 12.30
N ASN A 87 -5.69 5.34 12.44
CA ASN A 87 -6.42 6.47 11.87
C ASN A 87 -6.37 6.39 10.33
N ARG A 88 -7.50 6.61 9.66
CA ARG A 88 -7.61 6.49 8.19
C ARG A 88 -6.63 7.34 7.39
N TYR A 89 -6.15 8.45 7.94
CA TYR A 89 -5.20 9.34 7.28
C TYR A 89 -3.74 8.88 7.45
N MET A 90 -3.51 7.77 8.16
CA MET A 90 -2.24 7.04 8.20
C MET A 90 -2.14 5.98 7.09
N LEU A 91 -3.05 6.04 6.11
CA LEU A 91 -2.99 5.27 4.87
C LEU A 91 -2.45 6.14 3.73
N GLU A 92 -1.48 5.62 3.00
CA GLU A 92 -1.12 6.11 1.68
C GLU A 92 -1.34 5.01 0.64
N MET A 93 -2.01 5.34 -0.46
CA MET A 93 -2.20 4.42 -1.59
C MET A 93 -1.36 4.84 -2.78
N VAL A 94 -0.76 3.85 -3.44
CA VAL A 94 0.02 4.04 -4.66
C VAL A 94 -0.56 3.18 -5.77
N SER A 95 -0.90 3.81 -6.90
CA SER A 95 -1.29 3.07 -8.10
C SER A 95 -0.04 2.55 -8.81
N ILE A 96 0.22 1.26 -8.64
CA ILE A 96 1.18 0.50 -9.46
C ILE A 96 0.48 -0.28 -10.58
N ARG A 97 -0.86 -0.15 -10.71
CA ARG A 97 -1.64 -0.74 -11.79
C ARG A 97 -1.82 0.23 -12.95
N GLU A 98 -2.67 1.23 -12.76
CA GLU A 98 -3.02 2.19 -13.81
C GLU A 98 -1.84 3.06 -14.24
N LEU A 99 -0.97 3.45 -13.29
CA LEU A 99 0.17 4.32 -13.58
C LEU A 99 1.48 3.57 -13.87
N VAL A 100 1.48 2.25 -13.73
CA VAL A 100 2.66 1.40 -13.94
C VAL A 100 2.32 0.18 -14.79
N SER A 101 1.78 -0.91 -14.23
CA SER A 101 1.70 -2.18 -14.93
C SER A 101 0.90 -2.15 -16.25
N TRP A 102 -0.13 -1.31 -16.37
CA TRP A 102 -0.95 -1.20 -17.57
C TRP A 102 -0.34 -0.34 -18.68
N VAL A 103 0.64 0.51 -18.35
CA VAL A 103 1.19 1.51 -19.29
C VAL A 103 2.66 1.28 -19.63
N HIS A 104 3.33 0.30 -19.01
CA HIS A 104 4.69 -0.10 -19.37
C HIS A 104 4.69 -1.49 -20.00
N LYS A 105 5.57 -1.69 -20.97
CA LYS A 105 5.81 -3.00 -21.59
C LYS A 105 7.06 -3.68 -21.05
N ASP A 106 8.07 -2.88 -20.67
CA ASP A 106 9.31 -3.38 -20.10
C ASP A 106 9.12 -3.66 -18.60
N ARG A 107 9.37 -4.91 -18.19
CA ARG A 107 9.19 -5.36 -16.81
C ARG A 107 10.20 -4.74 -15.85
N VAL A 108 11.44 -4.48 -16.30
CA VAL A 108 12.48 -3.88 -15.47
C VAL A 108 12.13 -2.42 -15.19
N GLU A 109 11.78 -1.66 -16.24
CA GLU A 109 11.36 -0.26 -16.13
C GLU A 109 10.11 -0.12 -15.24
N ALA A 110 9.10 -0.97 -15.45
CA ALA A 110 7.88 -0.99 -14.64
C ALA A 110 8.19 -1.25 -13.16
N THR A 111 9.06 -2.22 -12.89
CA THR A 111 9.46 -2.56 -11.52
C THR A 111 10.22 -1.42 -10.85
N ASP A 112 11.20 -0.84 -11.54
CA ASP A 112 11.98 0.26 -11.01
C ASP A 112 11.11 1.51 -10.77
N LYS A 113 10.14 1.78 -11.66
CA LYS A 113 9.14 2.84 -11.43
C LYS A 113 8.26 2.55 -10.21
N ALA A 114 7.74 1.33 -10.09
CA ALA A 114 6.91 0.93 -8.95
C ALA A 114 7.65 1.15 -7.62
N ILE A 115 8.91 0.71 -7.54
CA ILE A 115 9.79 0.94 -6.38
C ILE A 115 9.89 2.44 -6.05
N ARG A 116 10.19 3.28 -7.05
CA ARG A 116 10.38 4.73 -6.84
C ARG A 116 9.12 5.40 -6.29
N ILE A 117 7.95 5.08 -6.83
CA ILE A 117 6.70 5.70 -6.37
C ILE A 117 6.26 5.17 -5.00
N ILE A 118 6.51 3.90 -4.69
CA ILE A 118 6.28 3.35 -3.35
C ILE A 118 7.19 4.03 -2.32
N ARG A 119 8.48 4.24 -2.64
CA ARG A 119 9.40 4.99 -1.76
C ARG A 119 8.94 6.42 -1.51
N GLY A 120 8.41 7.09 -2.54
CA GLY A 120 7.79 8.41 -2.38
C GLY A 120 6.59 8.40 -1.43
N ALA A 121 5.73 7.38 -1.53
CA ALA A 121 4.60 7.21 -0.61
C ALA A 121 5.02 6.89 0.83
N ILE A 122 6.08 6.09 1.01
CA ILE A 122 6.65 5.85 2.34
C ILE A 122 7.17 7.17 2.94
N ALA A 123 7.90 7.98 2.16
CA ALA A 123 8.38 9.28 2.63
C ALA A 123 7.21 10.20 3.02
N LYS A 124 6.14 10.24 2.22
CA LYS A 124 4.94 11.02 2.53
C LYS A 124 4.24 10.55 3.80
N VAL A 125 4.00 9.24 3.95
CA VAL A 125 3.23 8.70 5.09
C VAL A 125 3.98 8.87 6.41
N VAL A 126 5.32 8.94 6.37
CA VAL A 126 6.15 9.24 7.55
C VAL A 126 5.89 10.64 8.10
N ASP A 127 5.45 11.58 7.28
CA ASP A 127 5.09 12.95 7.68
C ASP A 127 3.57 13.16 7.85
N ASN A 128 2.75 12.12 7.62
CA ASN A 128 1.31 12.21 7.82
C ASN A 128 0.97 12.42 9.31
N LYS A 129 -0.20 13.03 9.53
CA LYS A 129 -0.76 13.24 10.87
C LYS A 129 -2.14 12.59 10.93
N ALA A 130 -2.51 12.13 12.11
CA ALA A 130 -3.87 11.71 12.38
C ALA A 130 -4.79 12.94 12.34
N TYR A 131 -5.91 12.81 11.61
CA TYR A 131 -6.95 13.83 11.53
C TYR A 131 -8.31 13.20 11.80
N GLU A 132 -9.29 14.05 12.11
CA GLU A 132 -10.68 13.66 12.23
C GLU A 132 -11.46 14.15 11.00
N PRO A 133 -12.35 13.31 10.41
CA PRO A 133 -13.22 13.77 9.35
C PRO A 133 -14.06 14.96 9.81
N ILE A 134 -14.16 15.98 8.97
CA ILE A 134 -15.04 17.12 9.23
C ILE A 134 -16.49 16.60 9.13
N LYS A 135 -17.19 16.67 10.25
CA LYS A 135 -18.63 16.36 10.29
C LYS A 135 -19.39 17.58 9.77
N SER A 136 -20.05 17.42 8.63
CA SER A 136 -21.00 18.42 8.14
C SER A 136 -22.23 18.41 9.05
N SER A 137 -22.68 19.58 9.48
CA SER A 137 -23.90 19.78 10.26
C SER A 137 -25.14 20.00 9.38
N VAL A 138 -25.03 19.69 8.08
CA VAL A 138 -26.13 19.77 7.09
C VAL A 138 -26.82 18.42 6.99
#